data_AF-A0A660XRB2-F1
#
_entry.id   AF-A0A660XRB2-F1
#
_cell.length_a   1.000
_cell.length_b   1.000
_cell.length_c   1.000
_cell.angle_alpha   90.00
_cell.angle_beta   90.00
_cell.angle_gamma   90.00
#
_symmetry.space_group_name_H-M   'P 1'
#
loop_
_entity.id
_entity.type
_entity.pdbx_description
1 polymer ?
#
loop_
_entity_poly.entity_id
_entity_poly.type
_entity_poly.pdbx_seq_one_letter_code
_entity_poly.pdbx_strand_id
1 'polypeptide(L)'
;MSQPNASAKDNLISSPKNLFLTFRRAFLKVTANSGTSENSYGESLRKVSIFKKILFLSSKLLQFLHEFEKSSTNMYKLPKPLKKGSIIGVIAPASAAKRKFVAKGLDYLLEKGYKVKTAPNLSRGNFYLAGSDQLRVKLLEEFFLDPEIDGIICVRGGYGLLRILDKISYKKLSSIPPKVLVGYSDVTALQMALLSKIGWITYSGPMVASEMGQEFDPFSEEWLWKIISDHPYPIDLINPGDQPLKVFRYGKAEGKLIGGCLTLVTPLLGTPYMPSLKGAILVIEDIGEKTYRLDRALNILRLHKVFEQISGLIVGHFVDCLPKNQDRSFTLEDYLTDVLDGYNFPVITNFSYGHIKRRFTLPLGANVSISTNPPKITIQGV
;
A
#
# COMPACT_ATOMS: atom_id res chain seq x y z
N MET A 1 42.51 -4.66 46.66
CA MET A 1 42.60 -5.86 45.81
C MET A 1 41.31 -5.95 45.00
N SER A 2 41.31 -5.37 43.82
CA SER A 2 40.20 -5.41 42.86
C SER A 2 40.64 -6.26 41.67
N GLN A 3 39.90 -7.33 41.37
CA GLN A 3 40.01 -8.00 40.08
C GLN A 3 39.14 -7.26 39.06
N PRO A 4 39.61 -7.01 37.82
CA PRO A 4 38.77 -6.50 36.76
C PRO A 4 38.10 -7.67 36.01
N ASN A 5 36.77 -7.61 35.96
CA ASN A 5 35.94 -8.50 35.15
C ASN A 5 36.05 -8.17 33.66
N ALA A 6 36.14 -9.22 32.85
CA ALA A 6 36.11 -9.17 31.40
C ALA A 6 34.70 -8.85 30.89
N SER A 7 34.46 -7.65 30.38
CA SER A 7 33.29 -7.35 29.53
C SER A 7 33.52 -6.12 28.65
N ALA A 8 34.19 -6.28 27.51
CA ALA A 8 34.27 -5.18 26.52
C ALA A 8 34.48 -5.62 25.06
N LYS A 9 34.25 -6.89 24.67
CA LYS A 9 34.52 -7.32 23.28
C LYS A 9 33.35 -7.90 22.48
N ASP A 10 32.21 -8.22 23.07
CA ASP A 10 31.16 -8.97 22.32
C ASP A 10 29.91 -8.17 21.89
N ASN A 11 29.87 -6.85 22.05
CA ASN A 11 28.65 -6.06 21.76
C ASN A 11 28.68 -5.16 20.50
N LEU A 12 29.52 -5.47 19.50
CA LEU A 12 29.60 -4.67 18.26
C LEU A 12 28.63 -5.08 17.13
N ILE A 13 27.78 -6.10 17.33
CA ILE A 13 26.90 -6.68 16.29
C ILE A 13 25.40 -6.59 16.66
N SER A 14 24.97 -5.58 17.43
CA SER A 14 23.57 -5.48 17.88
C SER A 14 22.67 -4.55 17.05
N SER A 15 23.16 -3.95 15.97
CA SER A 15 22.29 -3.24 15.02
C SER A 15 22.76 -3.36 13.56
N PRO A 16 21.84 -3.43 12.58
CA PRO A 16 22.18 -3.42 11.16
C PRO A 16 23.08 -2.23 10.75
N LYS A 17 22.88 -1.07 11.38
CA LYS A 17 23.74 0.12 11.22
C LYS A 17 25.18 -0.13 11.68
N ASN A 18 25.38 -0.79 12.82
CA ASN A 18 26.70 -1.10 13.35
C ASN A 18 27.44 -2.12 12.47
N LEU A 19 26.71 -3.10 11.93
CA LEU A 19 27.27 -4.07 10.98
C LEU A 19 27.71 -3.38 9.68
N PHE A 20 26.87 -2.50 9.12
CA PHE A 20 27.19 -1.72 7.91
C PHE A 20 28.41 -0.80 8.10
N LEU A 21 28.47 -0.06 9.22
CA LEU A 21 29.63 0.78 9.56
C LEU A 21 30.92 -0.02 9.69
N THR A 22 30.83 -1.22 10.27
CA THR A 22 31.95 -2.15 10.44
C THR A 22 32.45 -2.66 9.08
N PHE A 23 31.55 -3.09 8.19
CA PHE A 23 31.89 -3.52 6.83
C PHE A 23 32.44 -2.38 5.98
N ARG A 24 31.85 -1.17 6.05
CA ARG A 24 32.34 0.01 5.33
C ARG A 24 33.75 0.41 5.77
N ARG A 25 34.04 0.35 7.08
CA ARG A 25 35.40 0.60 7.62
C ARG A 25 36.40 -0.48 7.19
N ALA A 26 35.99 -1.75 7.17
CA ALA A 26 36.83 -2.84 6.67
C ALA A 26 37.15 -2.67 5.18
N PHE A 27 36.18 -2.27 4.36
CA PHE A 27 36.35 -2.02 2.93
C PHE A 27 37.34 -0.87 2.64
N LEU A 28 37.23 0.24 3.37
CA LEU A 28 38.16 1.38 3.22
C LEU A 28 39.60 1.04 3.65
N LYS A 29 39.77 0.15 4.64
CA LYS A 29 41.10 -0.35 5.04
C LYS A 29 41.74 -1.25 3.98
N VAL A 30 40.96 -2.13 3.35
CA VAL A 30 41.46 -3.04 2.30
C VAL A 30 41.90 -2.27 1.05
N THR A 31 41.20 -1.19 0.71
CA THR A 31 41.55 -0.35 -0.44
C THR A 31 42.78 0.53 -0.19
N ALA A 32 42.99 1.02 1.03
CA ALA A 32 44.14 1.85 1.40
C ALA A 32 45.49 1.10 1.48
N ASN A 33 45.49 -0.20 1.83
CA ASN A 33 46.73 -0.99 2.05
C ASN A 33 47.31 -1.65 0.79
N SER A 34 46.84 -1.31 -0.42
CA SER A 34 47.27 -1.97 -1.67
C SER A 34 48.38 -1.25 -2.44
N GLY A 35 49.03 -0.25 -1.83
CA GLY A 35 50.21 0.40 -2.39
C GLY A 35 51.50 -0.40 -2.16
N THR A 36 52.15 -0.77 -3.27
CA THR A 36 53.57 -1.17 -3.42
C THR A 36 53.98 -2.63 -3.17
N SER A 37 54.22 -3.37 -4.26
CA SER A 37 55.54 -3.93 -4.60
C SER A 37 55.47 -4.58 -5.99
N GLU A 38 56.34 -4.12 -6.90
CA GLU A 38 56.53 -4.65 -8.24
C GLU A 38 57.36 -5.94 -8.18
N ASN A 39 56.83 -7.05 -8.71
CA ASN A 39 57.58 -8.02 -9.53
C ASN A 39 56.72 -9.25 -9.86
N SER A 40 56.08 -9.20 -11.04
CA SER A 40 55.87 -10.28 -12.03
C SER A 40 54.63 -9.94 -12.87
N TYR A 41 54.84 -9.70 -14.17
CA TYR A 41 53.81 -9.23 -15.10
C TYR A 41 52.64 -10.23 -15.25
N GLY A 42 52.85 -11.53 -14.98
CA GLY A 42 51.85 -12.58 -15.05
C GLY A 42 50.96 -12.73 -13.80
N GLU A 43 51.51 -12.54 -12.59
CA GLU A 43 50.69 -12.55 -11.36
C GLU A 43 49.93 -11.24 -11.16
N SER A 44 50.47 -10.11 -11.64
CA SER A 44 49.82 -8.80 -11.49
C SER A 44 48.47 -8.76 -12.21
N LEU A 45 48.35 -9.36 -13.40
CA LEU A 45 47.11 -9.40 -14.18
C LEU A 45 46.03 -10.27 -13.53
N ARG A 46 46.41 -11.41 -12.91
CA ARG A 46 45.48 -12.24 -12.13
C ARG A 46 45.02 -11.54 -10.85
N LYS A 47 45.92 -10.87 -10.14
CA LYS A 47 45.60 -10.07 -8.94
C LYS A 47 44.66 -8.90 -9.29
N VAL A 48 44.89 -8.20 -10.41
CA VAL A 48 44.01 -7.12 -10.90
C VAL A 48 42.62 -7.64 -11.31
N SER A 49 42.53 -8.82 -11.92
CA SER A 49 41.23 -9.45 -12.29
C SER A 49 40.43 -9.88 -11.07
N ILE A 50 41.08 -10.50 -10.07
CA ILE A 50 40.47 -10.88 -8.80
C ILE A 50 40.02 -9.61 -8.05
N PHE A 51 40.85 -8.57 -8.03
CA PHE A 51 40.52 -7.30 -7.39
C PHE A 51 39.33 -6.60 -8.05
N LYS A 52 39.24 -6.58 -9.38
CA LYS A 52 38.06 -6.07 -10.12
C LYS A 52 36.79 -6.87 -9.80
N LYS A 53 36.89 -8.20 -9.68
CA LYS A 53 35.75 -9.06 -9.27
C LYS A 53 35.31 -8.77 -7.84
N ILE A 54 36.25 -8.62 -6.90
CA ILE A 54 35.96 -8.25 -5.51
C ILE A 54 35.31 -6.86 -5.46
N LEU A 55 35.83 -5.88 -6.20
CA LEU A 55 35.27 -4.53 -6.26
C LEU A 55 33.82 -4.56 -6.81
N PHE A 56 33.58 -5.31 -7.88
CA PHE A 56 32.25 -5.47 -8.49
C PHE A 56 31.25 -6.21 -7.59
N LEU A 57 31.68 -7.26 -6.90
CA LEU A 57 30.87 -7.97 -5.91
C LEU A 57 30.58 -7.07 -4.69
N SER A 58 31.56 -6.29 -4.25
CA SER A 58 31.41 -5.34 -3.15
C SER A 58 30.48 -4.17 -3.49
N SER A 59 30.49 -3.68 -4.73
CA SER A 59 29.57 -2.61 -5.17
C SER A 59 28.14 -3.11 -5.27
N LYS A 60 27.93 -4.34 -5.75
CA LYS A 60 26.62 -5.00 -5.71
C LYS A 60 26.14 -5.25 -4.29
N LEU A 61 27.02 -5.68 -3.38
CA LEU A 61 26.70 -5.86 -1.97
C LEU A 61 26.37 -4.52 -1.30
N LEU A 62 27.11 -3.44 -1.59
CA LEU A 62 26.78 -2.11 -1.07
C LEU A 62 25.44 -1.61 -1.61
N GLN A 63 25.16 -1.83 -2.88
CA GLN A 63 23.88 -1.46 -3.49
C GLN A 63 22.73 -2.27 -2.87
N PHE A 64 22.91 -3.57 -2.68
CA PHE A 64 21.97 -4.44 -1.98
C PHE A 64 21.77 -4.01 -0.53
N LEU A 65 22.84 -3.72 0.21
CA LEU A 65 22.76 -3.23 1.59
C LEU A 65 22.10 -1.86 1.69
N HIS A 66 22.31 -0.98 0.71
CA HIS A 66 21.68 0.33 0.64
C HIS A 66 20.18 0.22 0.28
N GLU A 67 19.80 -0.69 -0.62
CA GLU A 67 18.41 -1.02 -0.93
C GLU A 67 17.72 -1.72 0.26
N PHE A 68 18.43 -2.60 0.95
CA PHE A 68 17.97 -3.26 2.18
C PHE A 68 17.79 -2.25 3.31
N GLU A 69 18.73 -1.32 3.50
CA GLU A 69 18.63 -0.25 4.49
C GLU A 69 17.46 0.68 4.15
N LYS A 70 17.28 1.10 2.88
CA LYS A 70 16.08 1.84 2.43
C LYS A 70 14.77 1.08 2.66
N SER A 71 14.76 -0.22 2.38
CA SER A 71 13.60 -1.11 2.63
C SER A 71 13.31 -1.26 4.13
N SER A 72 14.33 -1.17 4.98
CA SER A 72 14.20 -1.29 6.44
C SER A 72 13.94 0.04 7.17
N THR A 73 14.08 1.19 6.48
CA THR A 73 14.01 2.54 7.10
C THR A 73 12.86 3.41 6.62
N ASN A 74 12.07 2.99 5.62
CA ASN A 74 10.80 3.66 5.31
C ASN A 74 9.73 3.28 6.35
N MET A 75 9.86 3.86 7.55
CA MET A 75 8.77 3.88 8.52
C MET A 75 7.54 4.48 7.82
N TYR A 76 6.43 3.74 7.87
CA TYR A 76 5.18 4.22 7.29
C TYR A 76 4.74 5.49 8.02
N LYS A 77 4.24 6.45 7.26
CA LYS A 77 3.97 7.82 7.70
C LYS A 77 2.48 8.08 7.59
N LEU A 78 1.85 8.30 8.73
CA LEU A 78 0.46 8.75 8.79
C LEU A 78 0.39 10.23 8.37
N PRO A 79 -0.50 10.61 7.44
CA PRO A 79 -0.79 12.01 7.18
C PRO A 79 -1.40 12.68 8.41
N LYS A 80 -1.40 14.02 8.46
CA LYS A 80 -2.13 14.75 9.49
C LYS A 80 -3.64 14.57 9.29
N PRO A 81 -4.45 14.50 10.36
CA PRO A 81 -5.90 14.42 10.22
C PRO A 81 -6.48 15.68 9.56
N LEU A 82 -7.50 15.52 8.71
CA LEU A 82 -8.24 16.65 8.14
C LEU A 82 -9.15 17.29 9.19
N LYS A 83 -9.09 18.61 9.32
CA LYS A 83 -9.95 19.38 10.23
C LYS A 83 -10.93 20.22 9.44
N LYS A 84 -12.05 20.60 10.08
CA LYS A 84 -13.01 21.51 9.46
C LYS A 84 -12.29 22.80 9.03
N GLY A 85 -12.59 23.29 7.82
CA GLY A 85 -11.89 24.42 7.21
C GLY A 85 -10.63 24.06 6.42
N SER A 86 -10.14 22.81 6.50
CA SER A 86 -9.06 22.31 5.63
C SER A 86 -9.43 22.44 4.15
N ILE A 87 -8.41 22.58 3.31
CA ILE A 87 -8.56 22.62 1.85
C ILE A 87 -8.40 21.21 1.30
N ILE A 88 -9.48 20.68 0.73
CA ILE A 88 -9.51 19.39 0.04
C ILE A 88 -9.25 19.61 -1.45
N GLY A 89 -8.18 19.01 -1.95
CA GLY A 89 -7.93 18.86 -3.38
C GLY A 89 -8.77 17.73 -3.97
N VAL A 90 -9.50 18.00 -5.05
CA VAL A 90 -10.23 16.98 -5.80
C VAL A 90 -9.55 16.76 -7.15
N ILE A 91 -9.11 15.53 -7.40
CA ILE A 91 -8.37 15.14 -8.61
C ILE A 91 -9.01 13.94 -9.31
N ALA A 92 -8.74 13.80 -10.61
CA ALA A 92 -9.11 12.62 -11.40
C ALA A 92 -7.84 11.94 -11.95
N PRO A 93 -7.18 11.08 -11.16
CA PRO A 93 -5.93 10.45 -11.59
C PRO A 93 -6.17 9.18 -12.42
N ALA A 94 -7.40 8.65 -12.41
CA ALA A 94 -7.86 7.49 -13.19
C ALA A 94 -8.85 7.95 -14.29
N SER A 95 -10.15 7.68 -14.10
CA SER A 95 -11.21 8.07 -15.03
C SER A 95 -11.93 9.36 -14.60
N ALA A 96 -12.43 10.12 -15.57
CA ALA A 96 -13.32 11.25 -15.30
C ALA A 96 -14.72 10.76 -14.90
N ALA A 97 -15.44 11.59 -14.14
CA ALA A 97 -16.79 11.31 -13.64
C ALA A 97 -17.86 12.11 -14.38
N LYS A 98 -19.14 11.73 -14.22
CA LYS A 98 -20.24 12.52 -14.81
C LYS A 98 -20.37 13.85 -14.07
N ARG A 99 -20.42 14.96 -14.81
CA ARG A 99 -20.49 16.34 -14.27
C ARG A 99 -21.53 16.53 -13.16
N LYS A 100 -22.72 15.92 -13.31
CA LYS A 100 -23.79 16.01 -12.31
C LYS A 100 -23.39 15.45 -10.94
N PHE A 101 -22.63 14.35 -10.90
CA PHE A 101 -22.21 13.72 -9.65
C PHE A 101 -20.97 14.42 -9.08
N VAL A 102 -20.10 14.95 -9.95
CA VAL A 102 -19.01 15.82 -9.50
C VAL A 102 -19.55 17.04 -8.77
N ALA A 103 -20.51 17.76 -9.37
CA ALA A 103 -21.11 18.95 -8.76
C ALA A 103 -21.69 18.64 -7.37
N LYS A 104 -22.57 17.63 -7.28
CA LYS A 104 -23.17 17.22 -5.99
C LYS A 104 -22.14 16.84 -4.93
N GLY A 105 -21.08 16.12 -5.31
CA GLY A 105 -20.04 15.73 -4.37
C GLY A 105 -19.18 16.91 -3.90
N LEU A 106 -18.98 17.91 -4.75
CA LEU A 106 -18.32 19.17 -4.36
C LEU A 106 -19.20 19.97 -3.40
N ASP A 107 -20.49 20.08 -3.68
CA ASP A 107 -21.46 20.75 -2.82
C ASP A 107 -21.48 20.10 -1.43
N TYR A 108 -21.52 18.77 -1.36
CA TYR A 108 -21.43 18.01 -0.11
C TYR A 108 -20.17 18.36 0.70
N LEU A 109 -18.99 18.44 0.08
CA LEU A 109 -17.75 18.79 0.79
C LEU A 109 -17.78 20.22 1.34
N LEU A 110 -18.36 21.16 0.58
CA LEU A 110 -18.54 22.56 1.01
C LEU A 110 -19.52 22.63 2.20
N GLU A 111 -20.65 21.93 2.13
CA GLU A 111 -21.65 21.85 3.21
C GLU A 111 -21.09 21.22 4.49
N LYS A 112 -20.19 20.22 4.35
CA LYS A 112 -19.46 19.62 5.48
C LYS A 112 -18.48 20.60 6.14
N GLY A 113 -18.22 21.75 5.51
CA GLY A 113 -17.41 22.84 6.03
C GLY A 113 -15.94 22.79 5.62
N TYR A 114 -15.63 22.14 4.49
CA TYR A 114 -14.31 22.17 3.88
C TYR A 114 -14.22 23.22 2.78
N LYS A 115 -13.01 23.67 2.50
CA LYS A 115 -12.71 24.42 1.26
C LYS A 115 -12.30 23.42 0.19
N VAL A 116 -12.58 23.70 -1.08
CA VAL A 116 -12.30 22.75 -2.15
C VAL A 116 -11.50 23.40 -3.29
N LYS A 117 -10.40 22.75 -3.69
CA LYS A 117 -9.62 23.07 -4.89
C LYS A 117 -9.79 21.93 -5.89
N THR A 118 -10.11 22.22 -7.15
CA THR A 118 -10.47 21.19 -8.14
C THR A 118 -9.49 21.16 -9.30
N ALA A 119 -9.11 19.95 -9.73
CA ALA A 119 -8.37 19.77 -10.97
C ALA A 119 -9.29 20.02 -12.17
N PRO A 120 -8.78 20.48 -13.33
CA PRO A 120 -9.63 20.79 -14.48
C PRO A 120 -10.25 19.54 -15.16
N ASN A 121 -9.72 18.34 -14.88
CA ASN A 121 -10.06 17.10 -15.59
C ASN A 121 -11.12 16.23 -14.88
N LEU A 122 -11.90 16.76 -13.92
CA LEU A 122 -12.83 15.95 -13.13
C LEU A 122 -13.96 15.31 -13.94
N SER A 123 -14.45 16.02 -14.97
CA SER A 123 -15.64 15.61 -15.74
C SER A 123 -15.40 15.44 -17.24
N ARG A 124 -14.16 15.61 -17.69
CA ARG A 124 -13.77 15.50 -19.09
C ARG A 124 -12.46 14.75 -19.19
N GLY A 125 -12.33 13.95 -20.24
CA GLY A 125 -11.19 13.06 -20.42
C GLY A 125 -11.06 12.59 -21.86
N ASN A 126 -10.14 11.65 -22.07
CA ASN A 126 -9.92 10.99 -23.35
C ASN A 126 -10.39 9.53 -23.22
N PHE A 127 -11.50 9.20 -23.87
CA PHE A 127 -12.19 7.91 -23.71
C PHE A 127 -12.47 7.59 -22.23
N TYR A 128 -11.96 6.47 -21.72
CA TYR A 128 -12.11 6.04 -20.33
C TYR A 128 -11.08 6.66 -19.36
N LEU A 129 -10.12 7.46 -19.84
CA LEU A 129 -9.11 8.13 -19.01
C LEU A 129 -9.50 9.58 -18.74
N ALA A 130 -9.16 10.12 -17.57
CA ALA A 130 -9.30 11.55 -17.23
C ALA A 130 -8.25 12.45 -17.92
N GLY A 131 -7.94 12.18 -19.20
CA GLY A 131 -6.89 12.86 -19.96
C GLY A 131 -5.67 11.98 -20.21
N SER A 132 -4.65 12.57 -20.84
CA SER A 132 -3.40 11.87 -21.14
C SER A 132 -2.65 11.47 -19.87
N ASP A 133 -1.77 10.47 -19.98
CA ASP A 133 -0.90 10.05 -18.88
C ASP A 133 -0.10 11.23 -18.31
N GLN A 134 0.44 12.09 -19.18
CA GLN A 134 1.21 13.28 -18.80
C GLN A 134 0.35 14.29 -18.03
N LEU A 135 -0.89 14.54 -18.47
CA LEU A 135 -1.80 15.46 -17.77
C LEU A 135 -2.17 14.92 -16.39
N ARG A 136 -2.49 13.63 -16.28
CA ARG A 136 -2.88 13.01 -15.00
C ARG A 136 -1.71 13.02 -14.01
N VAL A 137 -0.49 12.74 -14.45
CA VAL A 137 0.73 12.84 -13.61
C VAL A 137 0.96 14.28 -13.17
N LYS A 138 0.92 15.23 -14.11
CA LYS A 138 1.12 16.65 -13.82
C LYS A 138 0.15 17.15 -12.74
N LEU A 139 -1.15 16.92 -12.93
CA LEU A 139 -2.18 17.36 -11.99
C LEU A 139 -2.06 16.66 -10.63
N LEU A 140 -1.69 15.37 -10.62
CA LEU A 140 -1.43 14.64 -9.38
C LEU A 140 -0.27 15.28 -8.60
N GLU A 141 0.87 15.52 -9.26
CA GLU A 141 2.03 16.15 -8.62
C GLU A 141 1.72 17.57 -8.15
N GLU A 142 1.07 18.39 -8.98
CA GLU A 142 0.67 19.76 -8.63
C GLU A 142 -0.18 19.78 -7.36
N PHE A 143 -1.19 18.92 -7.25
CA PHE A 143 -2.07 18.89 -6.10
C PHE A 143 -1.39 18.37 -4.82
N PHE A 144 -0.52 17.37 -4.93
CA PHE A 144 0.24 16.93 -3.77
C PHE A 144 1.23 17.99 -3.30
N LEU A 145 1.92 18.67 -4.22
CA LEU A 145 2.97 19.64 -3.91
C LEU A 145 2.44 21.02 -3.51
N ASP A 146 1.17 21.32 -3.77
CA ASP A 146 0.52 22.57 -3.38
C ASP A 146 0.45 22.70 -1.85
N PRO A 147 1.15 23.67 -1.22
CA PRO A 147 1.19 23.79 0.24
C PRO A 147 -0.16 24.18 0.86
N GLU A 148 -1.12 24.68 0.07
CA GLU A 148 -2.45 25.04 0.58
C GLU A 148 -3.35 23.82 0.76
N ILE A 149 -3.12 22.74 0.01
CA ILE A 149 -3.97 21.53 0.05
C ILE A 149 -3.60 20.67 1.25
N ASP A 150 -4.53 20.44 2.18
CA ASP A 150 -4.31 19.60 3.36
C ASP A 150 -4.49 18.11 3.06
N GLY A 151 -5.37 17.78 2.10
CA GLY A 151 -5.65 16.41 1.70
C GLY A 151 -6.34 16.34 0.36
N ILE A 152 -6.36 15.14 -0.21
CA ILE A 152 -6.85 14.87 -1.55
C ILE A 152 -7.91 13.78 -1.48
N ILE A 153 -9.05 14.01 -2.15
CA ILE A 153 -10.07 12.99 -2.38
C ILE A 153 -10.22 12.80 -3.88
N CYS A 154 -10.01 11.57 -4.36
CA CYS A 154 -10.20 11.27 -5.78
C CYS A 154 -11.67 11.44 -6.17
N VAL A 155 -11.89 11.91 -7.41
CA VAL A 155 -13.26 12.09 -7.89
C VAL A 155 -13.97 10.77 -8.12
N ARG A 156 -13.26 9.76 -8.61
CA ARG A 156 -13.67 8.36 -8.71
C ARG A 156 -12.45 7.48 -9.05
N GLY A 157 -12.63 6.16 -9.02
CA GLY A 157 -11.71 5.18 -9.58
C GLY A 157 -11.80 5.10 -11.10
N GLY A 158 -11.90 3.88 -11.64
CA GLY A 158 -12.05 3.64 -13.08
C GLY A 158 -10.87 2.88 -13.65
N TYR A 159 -10.06 3.51 -14.50
CA TYR A 159 -8.91 2.87 -15.11
C TYR A 159 -7.78 3.87 -15.37
N GLY A 160 -6.53 3.39 -15.25
CA GLY A 160 -5.36 4.01 -15.86
C GLY A 160 -4.24 4.40 -14.92
N LEU A 161 -4.35 4.13 -13.62
CA LEU A 161 -3.28 4.42 -12.66
C LEU A 161 -2.04 3.56 -12.85
N LEU A 162 -2.19 2.28 -13.25
CA LEU A 162 -1.05 1.42 -13.61
C LEU A 162 -0.17 2.02 -14.73
N ARG A 163 -0.75 2.85 -15.61
CA ARG A 163 -0.04 3.47 -16.75
C ARG A 163 0.91 4.61 -16.36
N ILE A 164 0.83 5.06 -15.11
CA ILE A 164 1.51 6.29 -14.68
C ILE A 164 2.38 6.11 -13.44
N LEU A 165 2.39 4.94 -12.80
CA LEU A 165 3.17 4.72 -11.58
C LEU A 165 4.66 5.01 -11.79
N ASP A 166 5.21 4.66 -12.95
CA ASP A 166 6.61 4.91 -13.33
C ASP A 166 6.90 6.36 -13.70
N LYS A 167 5.87 7.17 -13.93
CA LYS A 167 5.99 8.57 -14.35
C LYS A 167 5.87 9.55 -13.18
N ILE A 168 5.41 9.08 -12.01
CA ILE A 168 5.29 9.91 -10.80
C ILE A 168 6.67 10.16 -10.20
N SER A 169 6.97 11.43 -9.93
CA SER A 169 8.19 11.83 -9.24
C SER A 169 8.06 11.64 -7.73
N TYR A 170 8.17 10.39 -7.27
CA TYR A 170 8.17 10.04 -5.84
C TYR A 170 9.22 10.79 -5.02
N LYS A 171 10.35 11.17 -5.64
CA LYS A 171 11.38 12.00 -4.98
C LYS A 171 10.81 13.36 -4.54
N LYS A 172 10.05 14.03 -5.41
CA LYS A 172 9.39 15.32 -5.08
C LYS A 172 8.31 15.11 -4.01
N LEU A 173 7.51 14.05 -4.13
CA LEU A 173 6.50 13.76 -3.11
C LEU A 173 7.15 13.46 -1.75
N SER A 174 8.26 12.74 -1.73
CA SER A 174 8.98 12.41 -0.49
C SER A 174 9.60 13.60 0.24
N SER A 175 9.75 14.76 -0.44
CA SER A 175 10.29 15.98 0.18
C SER A 175 9.25 16.82 0.93
N ILE A 176 7.98 16.42 0.91
CA ILE A 176 6.89 17.06 1.67
C ILE A 176 6.32 16.09 2.73
N PRO A 177 5.61 16.58 3.76
CA PRO A 177 4.91 15.71 4.69
C PRO A 177 3.78 14.92 3.98
N PRO A 178 3.42 13.72 4.48
CA PRO A 178 2.30 12.95 3.95
C PRO A 178 0.99 13.74 4.04
N LYS A 179 0.20 13.67 2.96
CA LYS A 179 -1.14 14.24 2.88
C LYS A 179 -2.18 13.13 2.84
N VAL A 180 -3.37 13.41 3.34
CA VAL A 180 -4.51 12.49 3.20
C VAL A 180 -4.75 12.25 1.71
N LEU A 181 -4.87 10.99 1.30
CA LEU A 181 -5.36 10.59 -0.02
C LEU A 181 -6.49 9.59 0.18
N VAL A 182 -7.69 9.91 -0.31
CA VAL A 182 -8.85 9.02 -0.26
C VAL A 182 -9.24 8.57 -1.67
N GLY A 183 -9.40 7.25 -1.83
CA GLY A 183 -10.02 6.63 -2.99
C GLY A 183 -9.93 5.11 -2.95
N TYR A 184 -10.63 4.41 -3.84
CA TYR A 184 -10.56 2.94 -3.94
C TYR A 184 -10.65 2.49 -5.40
N SER A 185 -10.75 1.17 -5.64
CA SER A 185 -10.79 0.59 -7.00
C SER A 185 -9.44 0.81 -7.71
N ASP A 186 -9.41 1.39 -8.91
CA ASP A 186 -8.15 1.73 -9.61
C ASP A 186 -7.16 2.53 -8.76
N VAL A 187 -7.65 3.32 -7.79
CA VAL A 187 -6.82 4.10 -6.84
C VAL A 187 -5.92 3.21 -5.97
N THR A 188 -6.28 1.93 -5.78
CA THR A 188 -5.44 0.93 -5.10
C THR A 188 -4.02 0.88 -5.68
N ALA A 189 -3.86 0.99 -7.00
CA ALA A 189 -2.53 0.98 -7.64
C ALA A 189 -1.64 2.14 -7.15
N LEU A 190 -2.21 3.34 -7.07
CA LEU A 190 -1.51 4.53 -6.56
C LEU A 190 -1.21 4.41 -5.07
N GLN A 191 -2.17 3.90 -4.28
CA GLN A 191 -2.02 3.75 -2.83
C GLN A 191 -0.88 2.80 -2.45
N MET A 192 -0.83 1.63 -3.11
CA MET A 192 0.26 0.67 -2.95
C MET A 192 1.61 1.29 -3.35
N ALA A 193 1.63 2.02 -4.46
CA ALA A 193 2.85 2.67 -4.92
C ALA A 193 3.35 3.75 -3.96
N LEU A 194 2.48 4.61 -3.44
CA LEU A 194 2.85 5.64 -2.46
C LEU A 194 3.36 5.01 -1.16
N LEU A 195 2.71 3.94 -0.69
CA LEU A 195 3.14 3.21 0.49
C LEU A 195 4.51 2.56 0.28
N SER A 196 4.72 1.87 -0.84
CA SER A 196 5.99 1.19 -1.16
C SER A 196 7.14 2.18 -1.39
N LYS A 197 6.91 3.23 -2.19
CA LYS A 197 7.97 4.14 -2.63
C LYS A 197 8.39 5.15 -1.58
N ILE A 198 7.44 5.68 -0.81
CA ILE A 198 7.68 6.82 0.10
C ILE A 198 7.09 6.62 1.51
N GLY A 199 6.52 5.44 1.79
CA GLY A 199 5.97 5.08 3.10
C GLY A 199 4.67 5.78 3.45
N TRP A 200 3.98 6.42 2.50
CA TRP A 200 2.78 7.20 2.82
C TRP A 200 1.57 6.30 3.02
N ILE A 201 0.95 6.43 4.19
CA ILE A 201 -0.35 5.81 4.46
C ILE A 201 -1.43 6.62 3.75
N THR A 202 -2.33 5.90 3.10
CA THR A 202 -3.45 6.42 2.32
C THR A 202 -4.72 5.69 2.72
N TYR A 203 -5.88 6.20 2.31
CA TYR A 203 -7.16 5.71 2.79
C TYR A 203 -7.99 5.12 1.66
N SER A 204 -8.27 3.82 1.73
CA SER A 204 -9.22 3.18 0.84
C SER A 204 -10.65 3.47 1.28
N GLY A 205 -11.28 4.48 0.69
CA GLY A 205 -12.56 5.01 1.14
C GLY A 205 -13.36 5.77 0.07
N PRO A 206 -14.54 6.30 0.43
CA PRO A 206 -15.47 6.97 -0.48
C PRO A 206 -14.87 8.15 -1.26
N MET A 207 -15.37 8.36 -2.48
CA MET A 207 -14.90 9.33 -3.47
C MET A 207 -16.00 10.32 -3.86
N VAL A 208 -15.59 11.47 -4.40
CA VAL A 208 -16.46 12.64 -4.60
C VAL A 208 -17.67 12.33 -5.49
N ALA A 209 -17.48 11.67 -6.64
CA ALA A 209 -18.58 11.38 -7.55
C ALA A 209 -19.17 9.97 -7.37
N SER A 210 -18.42 9.04 -6.76
CA SER A 210 -18.89 7.67 -6.57
C SER A 210 -19.86 7.55 -5.40
N GLU A 211 -19.63 8.25 -4.30
CA GLU A 211 -20.48 8.18 -3.11
C GLU A 211 -21.07 9.55 -2.76
N MET A 212 -20.23 10.57 -2.53
CA MET A 212 -20.69 11.89 -2.05
C MET A 212 -21.64 12.59 -3.04
N GLY A 213 -21.43 12.38 -4.34
CA GLY A 213 -22.28 12.91 -5.41
C GLY A 213 -23.56 12.11 -5.67
N GLN A 214 -23.75 11.01 -4.94
CA GLN A 214 -24.90 10.12 -5.02
C GLN A 214 -25.63 10.08 -3.66
N GLU A 215 -26.33 9.00 -3.36
CA GLU A 215 -26.83 8.72 -2.02
C GLU A 215 -25.67 8.21 -1.17
N PHE A 216 -25.07 9.09 -0.37
CA PHE A 216 -23.96 8.72 0.51
C PHE A 216 -24.50 7.99 1.74
N ASP A 217 -24.19 6.71 1.85
CA ASP A 217 -24.62 5.87 2.96
C ASP A 217 -24.04 6.37 4.30
N PRO A 218 -24.87 6.58 5.35
CA PRO A 218 -24.42 7.11 6.64
C PRO A 218 -23.30 6.30 7.32
N PHE A 219 -23.29 4.98 7.15
CA PHE A 219 -22.23 4.13 7.72
C PHE A 219 -20.88 4.46 7.08
N SER A 220 -20.85 4.52 5.75
CA SER A 220 -19.63 4.84 4.99
C SER A 220 -19.18 6.28 5.23
N GLU A 221 -20.12 7.21 5.38
CA GLU A 221 -19.84 8.60 5.73
C GLU A 221 -19.20 8.72 7.12
N GLU A 222 -19.79 8.09 8.15
CA GLU A 222 -19.25 8.11 9.51
C GLU A 222 -17.82 7.57 9.50
N TRP A 223 -17.60 6.39 8.91
CA TRP A 223 -16.29 5.75 8.90
C TRP A 223 -15.24 6.53 8.10
N LEU A 224 -15.62 7.20 7.01
CA LEU A 224 -14.71 8.08 6.30
C LEU A 224 -14.19 9.18 7.21
N TRP A 225 -15.08 9.99 7.76
CA TRP A 225 -14.67 11.18 8.52
C TRP A 225 -13.99 10.80 9.82
N LYS A 226 -14.50 9.80 10.53
CA LYS A 226 -13.89 9.27 11.75
C LYS A 226 -12.43 8.85 11.52
N ILE A 227 -12.15 8.15 10.42
CA ILE A 227 -10.81 7.64 10.13
C ILE A 227 -9.85 8.74 9.64
N ILE A 228 -10.29 9.68 8.81
CA ILE A 228 -9.39 10.69 8.23
C ILE A 228 -9.27 11.98 9.06
N SER A 229 -10.20 12.24 9.98
CA SER A 229 -10.23 13.46 10.79
C SER A 229 -9.83 13.26 12.25
N ASP A 230 -10.05 12.07 12.82
CA ASP A 230 -9.90 11.86 14.27
C ASP A 230 -8.74 10.93 14.63
N HIS A 231 -8.35 10.02 13.74
CA HIS A 231 -7.37 8.96 14.01
C HIS A 231 -7.63 8.24 15.34
N PRO A 232 -8.81 7.61 15.51
CA PRO A 232 -9.29 7.10 16.79
C PRO A 232 -8.63 5.76 17.18
N TYR A 233 -7.34 5.58 16.90
CA TYR A 233 -6.65 4.31 17.08
C TYR A 233 -6.28 4.09 18.57
N PRO A 234 -6.46 2.87 19.11
CA PRO A 234 -7.01 1.69 18.45
C PRO A 234 -8.54 1.75 18.26
N ILE A 235 -9.04 1.26 17.12
CA ILE A 235 -10.49 1.20 16.82
C ILE A 235 -10.90 -0.14 16.21
N ASP A 236 -11.99 -0.68 16.72
CA ASP A 236 -12.61 -1.91 16.22
C ASP A 236 -13.47 -1.65 15.00
N LEU A 237 -13.26 -2.42 13.94
CA LEU A 237 -14.04 -2.36 12.71
C LEU A 237 -15.27 -3.25 12.85
N ILE A 238 -16.36 -2.65 13.31
CA ILE A 238 -17.63 -3.34 13.58
C ILE A 238 -18.50 -3.30 12.33
N ASN A 239 -18.69 -4.46 11.70
CA ASN A 239 -19.56 -4.60 10.53
C ASN A 239 -21.00 -4.15 10.85
N PRO A 240 -21.79 -3.73 9.83
CA PRO A 240 -23.23 -3.58 9.99
C PRO A 240 -23.86 -4.86 10.57
N GLY A 241 -24.83 -4.70 11.48
CA GLY A 241 -25.38 -5.82 12.26
C GLY A 241 -26.04 -6.93 11.43
N ASP A 242 -26.54 -6.60 10.24
CA ASP A 242 -27.11 -7.53 9.27
C ASP A 242 -26.07 -8.18 8.34
N GLN A 243 -24.78 -7.90 8.54
CA GLN A 243 -23.67 -8.43 7.76
C GLN A 243 -22.53 -8.86 8.68
N PRO A 244 -22.71 -9.83 9.60
CA PRO A 244 -21.67 -10.22 10.54
C PRO A 244 -20.42 -10.77 9.84
N LEU A 245 -19.26 -10.58 10.46
CA LEU A 245 -18.01 -11.20 10.03
C LEU A 245 -18.15 -12.74 10.04
N LYS A 246 -17.57 -13.39 9.03
CA LYS A 246 -17.50 -14.85 8.95
C LYS A 246 -16.07 -15.32 9.14
N VAL A 247 -15.88 -16.37 9.93
CA VAL A 247 -14.56 -16.99 10.13
C VAL A 247 -14.41 -18.11 9.11
N PHE A 248 -13.48 -17.93 8.16
CA PHE A 248 -13.10 -18.99 7.21
C PHE A 248 -12.00 -19.87 7.79
N ARG A 249 -11.04 -19.27 8.52
CA ARG A 249 -10.00 -20.00 9.25
C ARG A 249 -9.70 -19.32 10.57
N TYR A 250 -9.64 -20.10 11.64
CA TYR A 250 -9.38 -19.61 12.98
C TYR A 250 -7.91 -19.21 13.19
N GLY A 251 -7.68 -18.21 14.05
CA GLY A 251 -6.34 -17.79 14.46
C GLY A 251 -6.32 -16.37 15.04
N LYS A 252 -5.10 -15.89 15.28
CA LYS A 252 -4.81 -14.50 15.63
C LYS A 252 -3.61 -14.05 14.82
N ALA A 253 -3.62 -12.79 14.41
CA ALA A 253 -2.53 -12.22 13.65
C ALA A 253 -2.46 -10.71 13.84
N GLU A 254 -1.26 -10.17 13.69
CA GLU A 254 -1.02 -8.73 13.59
C GLU A 254 -0.13 -8.46 12.38
N GLY A 255 -0.27 -7.28 11.80
CA GLY A 255 0.52 -6.91 10.65
C GLY A 255 0.12 -5.57 10.05
N LYS A 256 0.91 -5.12 9.07
CA LYS A 256 0.57 -3.96 8.26
C LYS A 256 -0.59 -4.29 7.32
N LEU A 257 -1.60 -3.43 7.26
CA LEU A 257 -2.74 -3.59 6.37
C LEU A 257 -2.35 -3.22 4.94
N ILE A 258 -2.32 -4.20 4.04
CA ILE A 258 -1.93 -4.02 2.64
C ILE A 258 -3.04 -4.59 1.75
N GLY A 259 -3.28 -3.99 0.58
CA GLY A 259 -4.19 -4.56 -0.42
C GLY A 259 -5.22 -3.57 -0.94
N GLY A 260 -6.42 -4.07 -1.24
CA GLY A 260 -7.49 -3.34 -1.91
C GLY A 260 -8.13 -4.18 -3.01
N CYS A 261 -8.33 -3.59 -4.19
CA CYS A 261 -8.89 -4.33 -5.32
C CYS A 261 -7.91 -5.40 -5.83
N LEU A 262 -8.30 -6.68 -5.79
CA LEU A 262 -7.43 -7.84 -6.06
C LEU A 262 -6.76 -7.75 -7.43
N THR A 263 -7.52 -7.42 -8.46
CA THR A 263 -7.02 -7.25 -9.83
C THR A 263 -6.13 -6.03 -10.05
N LEU A 264 -6.05 -5.11 -9.07
CA LEU A 264 -5.12 -3.98 -9.08
C LEU A 264 -3.90 -4.23 -8.20
N VAL A 265 -3.99 -5.14 -7.23
CA VAL A 265 -2.85 -5.59 -6.41
C VAL A 265 -1.97 -6.57 -7.19
N THR A 266 -2.59 -7.55 -7.87
CA THR A 266 -1.86 -8.62 -8.56
C THR A 266 -0.85 -8.13 -9.62
N PRO A 267 -1.11 -7.09 -10.44
CA PRO A 267 -0.13 -6.59 -11.42
C PRO A 267 1.07 -5.88 -10.78
N LEU A 268 1.01 -5.54 -9.49
CA LEU A 268 2.12 -4.89 -8.79
C LEU A 268 3.16 -5.88 -8.27
N LEU A 269 2.81 -7.17 -8.16
CA LEU A 269 3.72 -8.19 -7.66
C LEU A 269 5.00 -8.25 -8.50
N GLY A 270 6.15 -8.25 -7.83
CA GLY A 270 7.46 -8.22 -8.50
C GLY A 270 7.87 -6.85 -9.05
N THR A 271 7.03 -5.82 -8.92
CA THR A 271 7.37 -4.43 -9.28
C THR A 271 7.83 -3.64 -8.05
N PRO A 272 8.54 -2.50 -8.20
CA PRO A 272 8.91 -1.64 -7.08
C PRO A 272 7.72 -0.85 -6.49
N TYR A 273 6.49 -1.07 -6.95
CA TYR A 273 5.28 -0.39 -6.48
C TYR A 273 4.46 -1.23 -5.51
N MET A 274 4.82 -2.48 -5.28
CA MET A 274 4.19 -3.33 -4.26
C MET A 274 4.90 -3.12 -2.91
N PRO A 275 4.17 -2.84 -1.82
CA PRO A 275 4.74 -2.84 -0.48
C PRO A 275 5.19 -4.24 -0.06
N SER A 276 6.02 -4.33 0.99
CA SER A 276 6.37 -5.62 1.58
C SER A 276 5.12 -6.32 2.12
N LEU A 277 4.95 -7.59 1.76
CA LEU A 277 3.87 -8.47 2.23
C LEU A 277 4.28 -9.33 3.43
N LYS A 278 5.57 -9.32 3.81
CA LYS A 278 6.08 -10.13 4.91
C LYS A 278 5.44 -9.71 6.24
N GLY A 279 4.68 -10.62 6.85
CA GLY A 279 3.92 -10.39 8.07
C GLY A 279 2.78 -9.39 7.91
N ALA A 280 2.33 -9.11 6.69
CA ALA A 280 1.23 -8.20 6.44
C ALA A 280 -0.13 -8.87 6.68
N ILE A 281 -1.13 -8.06 7.01
CA ILE A 281 -2.54 -8.43 6.89
C ILE A 281 -2.99 -7.99 5.49
N LEU A 282 -3.27 -8.96 4.62
CA LEU A 282 -3.77 -8.70 3.28
C LEU A 282 -5.28 -8.49 3.30
N VAL A 283 -5.78 -7.41 2.70
CA VAL A 283 -7.21 -7.17 2.47
C VAL A 283 -7.51 -7.20 0.98
N ILE A 284 -8.50 -7.98 0.55
CA ILE A 284 -8.88 -8.10 -0.86
C ILE A 284 -10.39 -7.95 -1.06
N GLU A 285 -10.75 -7.32 -2.18
CA GLU A 285 -12.10 -7.18 -2.71
C GLU A 285 -12.01 -7.08 -4.24
N ASP A 286 -13.11 -7.21 -4.97
CA ASP A 286 -13.13 -6.93 -6.42
C ASP A 286 -14.56 -6.67 -6.94
N ILE A 287 -14.68 -6.19 -8.17
CA ILE A 287 -15.97 -5.95 -8.83
C ILE A 287 -15.97 -6.32 -10.32
N GLY A 288 -17.04 -6.99 -10.77
CA GLY A 288 -17.35 -7.19 -12.18
C GLY A 288 -16.39 -8.11 -12.93
N GLU A 289 -15.48 -8.78 -12.23
CA GLU A 289 -14.55 -9.72 -12.83
C GLU A 289 -15.22 -11.06 -13.13
N LYS A 290 -14.83 -11.68 -14.24
CA LYS A 290 -15.31 -13.04 -14.55
C LYS A 290 -14.65 -14.04 -13.62
N THR A 291 -15.36 -15.12 -13.29
CA THR A 291 -14.89 -16.20 -12.40
C THR A 291 -13.47 -16.68 -12.70
N TYR A 292 -13.17 -17.03 -13.96
CA TYR A 292 -11.84 -17.49 -14.36
C TYR A 292 -10.73 -16.43 -14.19
N ARG A 293 -11.08 -15.15 -14.14
CA ARG A 293 -10.11 -14.07 -13.88
C ARG A 293 -9.83 -13.93 -12.39
N LEU A 294 -10.83 -14.16 -11.54
CA LEU A 294 -10.68 -14.20 -10.09
C LEU A 294 -9.83 -15.40 -9.68
N ASP A 295 -10.15 -16.58 -10.21
CA ASP A 295 -9.35 -17.80 -10.05
C ASP A 295 -7.88 -17.53 -10.41
N ARG A 296 -7.65 -16.97 -11.61
CA ARG A 296 -6.31 -16.58 -12.05
C ARG A 296 -5.64 -15.60 -11.09
N ALA A 297 -6.36 -14.59 -10.59
CA ALA A 297 -5.79 -13.59 -9.68
C ALA A 297 -5.39 -14.20 -8.33
N LEU A 298 -6.21 -15.09 -7.77
CA LEU A 298 -5.91 -15.83 -6.56
C LEU A 298 -4.72 -16.79 -6.76
N ASN A 299 -4.68 -17.49 -7.89
CA ASN A 299 -3.55 -18.34 -8.25
C ASN A 299 -2.26 -17.53 -8.49
N ILE A 300 -2.34 -16.30 -9.02
CA ILE A 300 -1.19 -15.39 -9.09
C ILE A 300 -0.63 -15.09 -7.68
N LEU A 301 -1.48 -14.81 -6.69
CA LEU A 301 -1.04 -14.62 -5.31
C LEU A 301 -0.31 -15.87 -4.78
N ARG A 302 -0.88 -17.06 -5.00
CA ARG A 302 -0.28 -18.35 -4.61
C ARG A 302 1.09 -18.57 -5.28
N LEU A 303 1.18 -18.40 -6.59
CA LEU A 303 2.41 -18.61 -7.37
C LEU A 303 3.52 -17.61 -7.02
N HIS A 304 3.15 -16.39 -6.62
CA HIS A 304 4.08 -15.39 -6.07
C HIS A 304 4.40 -15.60 -4.58
N LYS A 305 3.92 -16.71 -3.98
CA LYS A 305 4.12 -17.05 -2.57
C LYS A 305 3.64 -15.98 -1.62
N VAL A 306 2.59 -15.25 -1.99
CA VAL A 306 2.00 -14.21 -1.13
C VAL A 306 1.45 -14.83 0.15
N PHE A 307 0.78 -15.98 0.05
CA PHE A 307 0.23 -16.70 1.19
C PHE A 307 1.30 -17.28 2.13
N GLU A 308 2.54 -17.46 1.68
CA GLU A 308 3.69 -17.79 2.55
C GLU A 308 4.22 -16.56 3.31
N GLN A 309 3.90 -15.35 2.86
CA GLN A 309 4.45 -14.11 3.40
C GLN A 309 3.52 -13.43 4.41
N ILE A 310 2.20 -13.46 4.19
CA ILE A 310 1.22 -12.74 5.01
C ILE A 310 0.98 -13.43 6.35
N SER A 311 0.55 -12.67 7.34
CA SER A 311 0.15 -13.19 8.66
C SER A 311 -1.35 -13.37 8.81
N GLY A 312 -2.17 -12.81 7.92
CA GLY A 312 -3.63 -12.93 7.93
C GLY A 312 -4.29 -12.38 6.67
N LEU A 313 -5.52 -12.81 6.40
CA LEU A 313 -6.31 -12.42 5.23
C LEU A 313 -7.70 -11.91 5.64
N ILE A 314 -8.07 -10.74 5.11
CA ILE A 314 -9.39 -10.14 5.23
C ILE A 314 -10.01 -10.12 3.82
N VAL A 315 -11.18 -10.72 3.67
CA VAL A 315 -11.89 -10.81 2.39
C VAL A 315 -13.16 -9.96 2.47
N GLY A 316 -13.15 -8.88 1.70
CA GLY A 316 -14.32 -8.03 1.48
C GLY A 316 -15.29 -8.65 0.46
N HIS A 317 -16.10 -7.80 -0.16
CA HIS A 317 -17.12 -8.24 -1.10
C HIS A 317 -16.59 -8.30 -2.53
N PHE A 318 -16.92 -9.40 -3.22
CA PHE A 318 -16.66 -9.61 -4.64
C PHE A 318 -17.97 -9.38 -5.40
N VAL A 319 -18.21 -8.14 -5.82
CA VAL A 319 -19.51 -7.69 -6.38
C VAL A 319 -19.59 -8.03 -7.86
N ASP A 320 -20.70 -8.63 -8.31
CA ASP A 320 -20.90 -9.03 -9.73
C ASP A 320 -19.77 -9.90 -10.32
N CYS A 321 -19.06 -10.61 -9.44
CA CYS A 321 -17.85 -11.38 -9.73
C CYS A 321 -18.13 -12.89 -9.93
N LEU A 322 -19.25 -13.36 -9.37
CA LEU A 322 -19.63 -14.78 -9.35
C LEU A 322 -20.97 -14.98 -10.07
N PRO A 323 -21.23 -16.16 -10.66
CA PRO A 323 -22.46 -16.40 -11.38
C PRO A 323 -23.64 -16.46 -10.41
N LYS A 324 -24.80 -16.00 -10.87
CA LYS A 324 -26.04 -16.02 -10.07
C LYS A 324 -26.48 -17.45 -9.73
N ASN A 325 -26.16 -18.42 -10.60
CA ASN A 325 -26.43 -19.83 -10.37
C ASN A 325 -25.17 -20.51 -9.82
N GLN A 326 -25.17 -20.83 -8.52
CA GLN A 326 -24.05 -21.46 -7.82
C GLN A 326 -23.95 -22.97 -8.10
N ASP A 327 -25.03 -23.62 -8.54
CA ASP A 327 -25.01 -25.06 -8.83
C ASP A 327 -24.18 -25.44 -10.08
N ARG A 328 -23.71 -24.43 -10.82
CA ARG A 328 -22.94 -24.61 -12.08
C ARG A 328 -21.61 -23.87 -12.08
N SER A 329 -21.15 -23.37 -10.93
CA SER A 329 -19.88 -22.64 -10.82
C SER A 329 -19.33 -22.70 -9.42
N PHE A 330 -18.02 -22.66 -9.29
CA PHE A 330 -17.35 -22.42 -8.02
C PHE A 330 -17.83 -21.11 -7.36
N THR A 331 -18.03 -21.19 -6.06
CA THR A 331 -18.23 -20.06 -5.15
C THR A 331 -16.90 -19.41 -4.77
N LEU A 332 -16.93 -18.25 -4.12
CA LEU A 332 -15.70 -17.66 -3.56
C LEU A 332 -15.09 -18.56 -2.49
N GLU A 333 -15.91 -19.24 -1.69
CA GLU A 333 -15.44 -20.17 -0.65
C GLU A 333 -14.72 -21.37 -1.27
N ASP A 334 -15.17 -21.87 -2.43
CA ASP A 334 -14.48 -22.94 -3.16
C ASP A 334 -13.09 -22.48 -3.64
N TYR A 335 -13.00 -21.30 -4.27
CA TYR A 335 -11.71 -20.76 -4.73
C TYR A 335 -10.75 -20.49 -3.57
N LEU A 336 -11.25 -19.94 -2.46
CA LEU A 336 -10.45 -19.72 -1.26
C LEU A 336 -9.99 -21.05 -0.66
N THR A 337 -10.83 -22.08 -0.64
CA THR A 337 -10.46 -23.41 -0.15
C THR A 337 -9.33 -23.99 -0.97
N ASP A 338 -9.41 -23.92 -2.30
CA ASP A 338 -8.37 -24.44 -3.20
C ASP A 338 -7.03 -23.72 -3.03
N VAL A 339 -7.00 -22.38 -3.12
CA VAL A 339 -5.73 -21.64 -3.11
C VAL A 339 -5.11 -21.47 -1.73
N LEU A 340 -5.91 -21.63 -0.66
CA LEU A 340 -5.45 -21.50 0.72
C LEU A 340 -5.18 -22.84 1.39
N ASP A 341 -5.32 -23.96 0.68
CA ASP A 341 -4.94 -25.27 1.23
C ASP A 341 -3.46 -25.27 1.67
N GLY A 342 -3.18 -25.91 2.81
CA GLY A 342 -1.84 -25.96 3.40
C GLY A 342 -1.35 -24.70 4.13
N TYR A 343 -2.13 -23.62 4.20
CA TYR A 343 -1.80 -22.42 4.98
C TYR A 343 -2.58 -22.36 6.32
N ASN A 344 -2.04 -21.66 7.32
CA ASN A 344 -2.59 -21.66 8.70
C ASN A 344 -2.92 -20.27 9.27
N PHE A 345 -2.72 -19.18 8.53
CA PHE A 345 -3.04 -17.83 9.00
C PHE A 345 -4.56 -17.60 9.12
N PRO A 346 -5.04 -16.76 10.06
CA PRO A 346 -6.47 -16.46 10.19
C PRO A 346 -7.05 -15.81 8.93
N VAL A 347 -8.28 -16.20 8.61
CA VAL A 347 -9.02 -15.67 7.47
C VAL A 347 -10.42 -15.26 7.92
N ILE A 348 -10.74 -13.98 7.73
CA ILE A 348 -12.09 -13.42 7.95
C ILE A 348 -12.68 -13.02 6.60
N THR A 349 -13.91 -13.45 6.34
CA THR A 349 -14.68 -13.10 5.14
C THR A 349 -15.92 -12.27 5.50
N ASN A 350 -16.64 -11.79 4.48
CA ASN A 350 -17.81 -10.92 4.63
C ASN A 350 -17.47 -9.60 5.35
N PHE A 351 -16.24 -9.12 5.21
CA PHE A 351 -15.83 -7.84 5.78
C PHE A 351 -16.48 -6.69 5.01
N SER A 352 -17.05 -5.69 5.71
CA SER A 352 -17.75 -4.54 5.09
C SER A 352 -16.77 -3.61 4.35
N TYR A 353 -16.31 -4.07 3.20
CA TYR A 353 -15.30 -3.44 2.36
C TYR A 353 -15.44 -3.91 0.91
N GLY A 354 -15.17 -3.01 -0.03
CA GLY A 354 -15.25 -3.23 -1.47
C GLY A 354 -16.25 -2.33 -2.17
N HIS A 355 -16.72 -2.73 -3.34
CA HIS A 355 -17.66 -1.96 -4.16
C HIS A 355 -19.13 -2.09 -3.69
N ILE A 356 -19.37 -1.85 -2.39
CA ILE A 356 -20.68 -1.91 -1.74
C ILE A 356 -21.03 -0.57 -1.08
N LYS A 357 -22.33 -0.34 -0.82
CA LYS A 357 -22.83 0.92 -0.21
C LYS A 357 -22.25 1.17 1.19
N ARG A 358 -22.32 0.17 2.07
CA ARG A 358 -21.82 0.22 3.46
C ARG A 358 -20.41 -0.36 3.50
N ARG A 359 -19.41 0.49 3.67
CA ARG A 359 -18.00 0.11 3.66
C ARG A 359 -17.18 0.91 4.65
N PHE A 360 -16.15 0.29 5.20
CA PHE A 360 -15.14 1.01 5.96
C PHE A 360 -14.23 1.86 5.06
N THR A 361 -13.64 2.87 5.69
CA THR A 361 -12.45 3.55 5.17
C THR A 361 -11.22 2.95 5.84
N LEU A 362 -10.29 2.42 5.05
CA LEU A 362 -9.14 1.67 5.56
C LEU A 362 -7.82 2.44 5.38
N PRO A 363 -7.03 2.68 6.45
CA PRO A 363 -5.69 3.26 6.34
C PRO A 363 -4.67 2.20 5.90
N LEU A 364 -4.36 2.16 4.60
CA LEU A 364 -3.44 1.19 4.02
C LEU A 364 -2.00 1.50 4.48
N GLY A 365 -1.39 0.54 5.18
CA GLY A 365 -0.12 0.65 5.90
C GLY A 365 -0.26 0.83 7.41
N ALA A 366 -1.47 0.96 7.97
CA ALA A 366 -1.64 0.91 9.43
C ALA A 366 -1.35 -0.50 9.99
N ASN A 367 -0.98 -0.59 11.27
CA ASN A 367 -1.01 -1.84 12.02
C ASN A 367 -2.46 -2.27 12.26
N VAL A 368 -2.77 -3.53 11.99
CA VAL A 368 -4.08 -4.14 12.22
C VAL A 368 -3.88 -5.47 12.94
N SER A 369 -4.80 -5.78 13.86
CA SER A 369 -4.90 -7.09 14.50
C SER A 369 -6.19 -7.81 14.10
N ILE A 370 -6.09 -9.13 13.94
CA ILE A 370 -7.20 -10.05 13.71
C ILE A 370 -7.29 -11.01 14.90
N SER A 371 -8.51 -11.23 15.40
CA SER A 371 -8.88 -12.37 16.25
C SER A 371 -10.12 -13.03 15.66
N THR A 372 -10.20 -14.36 15.69
CA THR A 372 -11.36 -15.10 15.16
C THR A 372 -12.24 -15.73 16.23
N ASN A 373 -11.90 -15.56 17.52
CA ASN A 373 -12.72 -16.03 18.64
C ASN A 373 -12.73 -15.01 19.81
N PRO A 374 -13.74 -14.11 19.86
CA PRO A 374 -14.72 -13.84 18.80
C PRO A 374 -14.08 -13.16 17.57
N PRO A 375 -14.73 -13.18 16.39
CA PRO A 375 -14.25 -12.49 15.20
C PRO A 375 -14.18 -10.98 15.42
N LYS A 376 -12.99 -10.41 15.24
CA LYS A 376 -12.67 -9.02 15.54
C LYS A 376 -11.50 -8.55 14.68
N ILE A 377 -11.64 -7.36 14.10
CA ILE A 377 -10.58 -6.66 13.37
C ILE A 377 -10.41 -5.29 14.02
N THR A 378 -9.18 -4.93 14.38
CA THR A 378 -8.88 -3.65 15.05
C THR A 378 -7.75 -2.94 14.33
N ILE A 379 -7.93 -1.66 13.99
CA ILE A 379 -6.83 -0.82 13.54
C ILE A 379 -6.10 -0.30 14.77
N GLN A 380 -4.82 -0.61 14.90
CA GLN A 380 -3.99 -0.30 16.06
C GLN A 380 -3.29 1.08 15.98
N GLY A 381 -3.08 1.61 14.77
CA GLY A 381 -2.31 2.84 14.54
C GLY A 381 -1.19 2.61 13.52
N VAL A 382 -0.09 3.38 13.60
CA VAL A 382 1.04 3.30 12.64
C VAL A 382 2.32 2.86 13.31
#